data_AF-A0A2D1B014-F1
#
_entry.id   AF-A0A2D1B014-F1
#
_cell.length_a   1.000
_cell.length_b   1.000
_cell.length_c   1.000
_cell.angle_alpha   90.00
_cell.angle_beta   90.00
_cell.angle_gamma   90.00
#
_symmetry.space_group_name_H-M   'P 1'
#
loop_
_entity.id
_entity.type
_entity.pdbx_description
1 polymer ?
#
loop_
_entity_poly.entity_id
_entity_poly.type
_entity_poly.pdbx_seq_one_letter_code
_entity_poly.pdbx_strand_id
1 'polypeptide(L)'
;MSRVARVVVCLCLAAASAQEGYQTAYDSVDVDVIIQDDTLVQSIMKCLVSATDDLCGPENKHVKGLLPEMLATGCAKCSEKQKHSMNKFFGHVARKHPDLYKQFLEKYDPTGELLSKIKTTA
;
A
#
# COMPACT_ATOMS: atom_id res chain seq x y z
N MET A 1 -25.35 38.77 46.63
CA MET A 1 -23.92 38.49 46.87
C MET A 1 -23.76 36.98 47.07
N SER A 2 -22.64 36.42 46.58
CA SER A 2 -22.25 35.00 46.55
C SER A 2 -22.90 34.20 45.40
N ARG A 3 -22.24 34.08 44.23
CA ARG A 3 -21.21 33.06 43.87
C ARG A 3 -21.79 31.67 44.15
N VAL A 4 -22.00 30.79 43.16
CA VAL A 4 -20.95 30.00 42.51
C VAL A 4 -21.42 29.53 41.13
N ALA A 5 -20.66 29.91 40.10
CA ALA A 5 -20.69 29.26 38.80
C ALA A 5 -20.01 27.89 38.89
N ARG A 6 -20.65 26.83 38.39
CA ARG A 6 -19.95 25.58 38.06
C ARG A 6 -20.29 25.22 36.62
N VAL A 7 -19.38 25.66 35.76
CA VAL A 7 -19.23 25.30 34.36
C VAL A 7 -19.35 23.77 34.25
N VAL A 8 -20.34 23.31 33.48
CA VAL A 8 -20.41 21.93 33.01
C VAL A 8 -19.25 21.76 32.04
N VAL A 9 -18.14 21.20 32.51
CA VAL A 9 -17.04 20.78 31.65
C VAL A 9 -17.53 19.55 30.89
N CYS A 10 -18.09 19.80 29.71
CA CYS A 10 -18.34 18.76 28.72
C CYS A 10 -16.96 18.30 28.24
N LEU A 11 -16.48 17.21 28.82
CA LEU A 11 -15.28 16.53 28.38
C LEU A 11 -15.60 15.93 27.00
N CYS A 12 -15.47 16.75 25.95
CA CYS A 12 -15.43 16.24 24.60
C CYS A 12 -14.17 15.38 24.52
N LEU A 13 -14.33 14.06 24.69
CA LEU A 13 -13.39 13.11 24.15
C LEU A 13 -13.39 13.34 22.64
N ALA A 14 -12.50 14.22 22.18
CA ALA A 14 -12.06 14.21 20.82
C ALA A 14 -11.40 12.83 20.65
N ALA A 15 -12.18 11.87 20.17
CA ALA A 15 -11.63 10.71 19.51
C ALA A 15 -10.82 11.28 18.34
N ALA A 16 -9.55 11.54 18.58
CA ALA A 16 -8.56 11.64 17.54
C ALA A 16 -8.61 10.27 16.87
N SER A 17 -9.45 10.13 15.85
CA SER A 17 -9.32 9.07 14.88
C SER A 17 -7.96 9.32 14.25
N ALA A 18 -6.91 8.73 14.84
CA ALA A 18 -5.67 8.52 14.14
C ALA A 18 -6.08 7.77 12.90
N GLN A 19 -6.11 8.46 11.76
CA GLN A 19 -6.44 7.86 10.49
C GLN A 19 -5.46 6.71 10.34
N GLU A 20 -5.94 5.47 10.47
CA GLU A 20 -5.14 4.24 10.46
C GLU A 20 -4.61 4.01 9.04
N GLY A 21 -3.77 4.92 8.55
CA GLY A 21 -3.10 4.83 7.26
C GLY A 21 -1.86 3.95 7.37
N TYR A 22 -1.42 3.39 6.24
CA TYR A 22 -0.09 2.77 6.20
C TYR A 22 0.98 3.82 6.48
N GLN A 23 2.10 3.37 7.07
CA GLN A 23 3.18 4.25 7.52
C GLN A 23 3.55 5.28 6.43
N THR A 24 3.44 6.56 6.75
CA THR A 24 3.73 7.66 5.82
C THR A 24 5.21 7.69 5.41
N ALA A 25 6.08 6.95 6.09
CA ALA A 25 7.46 6.75 5.65
C ALA A 25 7.54 6.21 4.20
N TYR A 26 6.59 5.36 3.78
CA TYR A 26 6.49 4.87 2.40
C TYR A 26 6.14 5.97 1.39
N ASP A 27 5.59 7.10 1.84
CA ASP A 27 5.32 8.25 0.97
C ASP A 27 6.63 8.94 0.55
N SER A 28 7.77 8.71 1.21
CA SER A 28 9.06 9.27 0.78
C SER A 28 9.74 8.47 -0.33
N VAL A 29 9.25 7.27 -0.65
CA VAL A 29 9.81 6.43 -1.70
C VAL A 29 9.55 7.05 -3.07
N ASP A 30 10.62 7.28 -3.82
CA ASP A 30 10.55 7.74 -5.20
C ASP A 30 10.46 6.56 -6.17
N VAL A 31 9.25 6.31 -6.65
CA VAL A 31 9.00 5.23 -7.61
C VAL A 31 9.73 5.45 -8.94
N ASP A 32 10.00 6.68 -9.35
CA ASP A 32 10.71 6.97 -10.61
C ASP A 32 12.14 6.47 -10.57
N VAL A 33 12.81 6.63 -9.42
CA VAL A 33 14.16 6.11 -9.22
C VAL A 33 14.15 4.57 -9.25
N ILE A 34 13.15 3.94 -8.62
CA ILE A 34 13.05 2.49 -8.58
C ILE A 34 12.85 1.91 -9.98
N ILE A 35 11.90 2.43 -10.76
CA ILE A 35 11.56 1.88 -12.09
C ILE A 35 12.63 2.15 -13.16
N GLN A 36 13.65 2.97 -12.85
CA GLN A 36 14.81 3.17 -13.72
C GLN A 36 15.85 2.05 -13.58
N ASP A 37 15.84 1.31 -12.46
CA ASP A 37 16.71 0.17 -12.23
C ASP A 37 15.94 -1.15 -12.44
N ASP A 38 16.09 -1.71 -13.65
CA ASP A 38 15.46 -2.98 -14.05
C ASP A 38 15.83 -4.15 -13.12
N THR A 39 17.07 -4.16 -12.61
CA THR A 39 17.53 -5.22 -11.70
C THR A 39 16.85 -5.10 -10.35
N LEU A 40 16.70 -3.87 -9.84
CA LEU A 40 15.97 -3.59 -8.62
C LEU A 40 14.49 -3.95 -8.76
N VAL A 41 13.83 -3.56 -9.85
CA VAL A 41 12.43 -3.91 -10.14
C VAL A 41 12.24 -5.42 -10.11
N GLN A 42 13.09 -6.17 -10.81
CA GLN A 42 13.03 -7.63 -10.80
C GLN A 42 13.26 -8.22 -9.42
N SER A 43 14.20 -7.67 -8.64
CA SER A 43 14.49 -8.11 -7.27
C SER A 43 13.27 -7.93 -6.35
N ILE A 44 12.64 -6.76 -6.40
CA ILE A 44 11.39 -6.47 -5.66
C ILE A 44 10.31 -7.46 -6.08
N MET A 45 10.06 -7.62 -7.38
CA MET A 45 9.02 -8.52 -7.86
C MET A 45 9.27 -9.97 -7.46
N LYS A 46 10.52 -10.46 -7.55
CA LYS A 46 10.90 -11.80 -7.11
C LYS A 46 10.64 -12.00 -5.62
N CYS A 47 10.95 -11.01 -4.78
CA CYS A 47 10.57 -11.03 -3.36
C CYS A 47 9.05 -11.17 -3.18
N LEU A 48 8.26 -10.36 -3.89
CA LEU A 48 6.80 -10.34 -3.74
C LEU A 48 6.16 -11.67 -4.18
N VAL A 49 6.63 -12.27 -5.28
CA VAL A 49 6.06 -13.53 -5.79
C VAL A 49 6.61 -14.77 -5.07
N SER A 50 7.81 -14.71 -4.49
CA SER A 50 8.43 -15.84 -3.77
C SER A 50 7.57 -16.33 -2.60
N ALA A 51 7.51 -17.65 -2.41
CA ALA A 51 6.84 -18.28 -1.27
C ALA A 51 7.49 -17.89 0.08
N THR A 52 8.80 -17.64 0.09
CA THR A 52 9.58 -17.25 1.27
C THR A 52 10.05 -15.80 1.16
N ASP A 53 10.57 -15.25 2.27
CA ASP A 53 11.06 -13.87 2.35
C ASP A 53 12.57 -13.75 2.15
N ASP A 54 13.24 -14.82 1.71
CA ASP A 54 14.71 -14.88 1.61
C ASP A 54 15.29 -13.87 0.60
N LEU A 55 14.47 -13.46 -0.37
CA LEU A 55 14.82 -12.46 -1.39
C LEU A 55 14.40 -11.04 -0.99
N CYS A 56 13.75 -10.88 0.16
CA CYS A 56 13.15 -9.62 0.58
C CYS A 56 14.07 -8.85 1.53
N GLY A 57 14.36 -7.60 1.18
CA GLY A 57 14.83 -6.63 2.16
C GLY A 57 13.76 -6.34 3.23
N PRO A 58 14.13 -5.77 4.39
CA PRO A 58 13.20 -5.52 5.50
C PRO A 58 11.95 -4.74 5.09
N GLU A 59 12.13 -3.75 4.22
CA GLU A 59 11.05 -2.91 3.70
C GLU A 59 10.07 -3.70 2.84
N ASN A 60 10.59 -4.41 1.83
CA ASN A 60 9.77 -5.22 0.92
C ASN A 60 9.07 -6.37 1.64
N LYS A 61 9.66 -6.90 2.71
CA LYS A 61 9.02 -7.90 3.58
C LYS A 61 7.77 -7.33 4.25
N HIS A 62 7.84 -6.10 4.75
CA HIS A 62 6.67 -5.44 5.34
C HIS A 62 5.58 -5.22 4.29
N VAL A 63 5.93 -4.67 3.13
CA VAL A 63 4.99 -4.46 2.02
C VAL A 63 4.32 -5.77 1.60
N LYS A 64 5.11 -6.84 1.42
CA LYS A 64 4.62 -8.17 1.07
C LYS A 64 3.58 -8.70 2.07
N GLY A 65 3.79 -8.47 3.36
CA GLY A 65 2.84 -8.85 4.41
C GLY A 65 1.53 -8.06 4.39
N LEU A 66 1.57 -6.81 3.92
CA LEU A 66 0.38 -5.96 3.80
C LEU A 66 -0.41 -6.20 2.52
N LEU A 67 0.24 -6.70 1.45
CA LEU A 67 -0.39 -6.88 0.14
C LEU A 67 -1.75 -7.60 0.20
N PRO A 68 -1.95 -8.72 0.91
CA PRO A 68 -3.26 -9.37 0.94
C PRO A 68 -4.39 -8.45 1.43
N GLU A 69 -4.14 -7.64 2.46
CA GLU A 69 -5.12 -6.69 3.00
C GLU A 69 -5.30 -5.47 2.08
N MET A 70 -4.19 -4.90 1.59
CA MET A 70 -4.22 -3.79 0.63
C MET A 70 -5.04 -4.17 -0.60
N LEU A 71 -4.88 -5.39 -1.10
CA LEU A 71 -5.60 -5.85 -2.28
C LEU A 71 -7.07 -6.15 -1.96
N ALA A 72 -7.37 -6.84 -0.86
CA ALA A 72 -8.74 -7.14 -0.46
C ALA A 72 -9.59 -5.86 -0.23
N THR A 73 -8.98 -4.80 0.29
CA THR A 73 -9.65 -3.53 0.62
C THR A 73 -9.54 -2.48 -0.49
N GLY A 74 -8.85 -2.76 -1.59
CA GLY A 74 -8.59 -1.76 -2.63
C GLY A 74 -7.73 -0.59 -2.14
N CYS A 75 -6.77 -0.86 -1.25
CA CYS A 75 -5.83 0.12 -0.69
C CYS A 75 -6.55 1.21 0.11
N ALA A 76 -7.60 0.86 0.87
CA ALA A 76 -8.46 1.82 1.58
C ALA A 76 -7.67 2.70 2.56
N LYS A 77 -6.57 2.19 3.11
CA LYS A 77 -5.67 2.87 4.06
C LYS A 77 -4.46 3.53 3.39
N CYS A 78 -4.35 3.44 2.07
CA CYS A 78 -3.23 4.01 1.33
C CYS A 78 -3.41 5.51 1.14
N SER A 79 -2.32 6.26 1.29
CA SER A 79 -2.26 7.65 0.85
C SER A 79 -2.44 7.74 -0.66
N GLU A 80 -2.88 8.89 -1.17
CA GLU A 80 -2.97 9.11 -2.63
C GLU A 80 -1.60 8.96 -3.31
N LYS A 81 -0.51 9.30 -2.59
CA LYS A 81 0.85 9.09 -3.07
C LYS A 81 1.19 7.61 -3.17
N GLN A 82 0.86 6.80 -2.18
CA GLN A 82 1.05 5.34 -2.21
C GLN A 82 0.28 4.71 -3.36
N LYS A 83 -0.99 5.08 -3.56
CA LYS A 83 -1.81 4.60 -4.68
C LYS A 83 -1.17 4.96 -6.02
N HIS A 84 -0.74 6.21 -6.19
CA HIS A 84 -0.07 6.66 -7.41
C HIS A 84 1.24 5.88 -7.66
N SER A 85 2.09 5.76 -6.64
CA SER A 85 3.35 5.01 -6.73
C SER A 85 3.13 3.54 -7.07
N MET A 86 2.16 2.87 -6.42
CA MET A 86 1.82 1.48 -6.74
C MET A 86 1.32 1.32 -8.17
N ASN A 87 0.38 2.16 -8.61
CA ASN A 87 -0.14 2.12 -9.98
C ASN A 87 0.96 2.31 -11.02
N LYS A 88 1.89 3.23 -10.76
CA LYS A 88 3.03 3.48 -11.62
C LYS A 88 4.02 2.31 -11.66
N PHE A 89 4.38 1.77 -10.49
CA PHE A 89 5.27 0.63 -10.37
C PHE A 89 4.70 -0.60 -11.08
N PHE A 90 3.48 -1.02 -10.72
CA PHE A 90 2.85 -2.19 -11.34
C PHE A 90 2.52 -1.97 -12.82
N GLY A 91 2.19 -0.74 -13.22
CA GLY A 91 2.05 -0.39 -14.64
C GLY A 91 3.37 -0.50 -15.42
N HIS A 92 4.51 -0.16 -14.81
CA HIS A 92 5.82 -0.38 -15.41
C HIS A 92 6.14 -1.87 -15.52
N VAL A 93 5.94 -2.64 -14.44
CA VAL A 93 6.18 -4.08 -14.40
C VAL A 93 5.31 -4.82 -15.42
N ALA A 94 4.03 -4.48 -15.53
CA ALA A 94 3.13 -5.10 -16.51
C ALA A 94 3.59 -4.92 -17.95
N ARG A 95 4.25 -3.79 -18.28
CA ARG A 95 4.76 -3.51 -19.62
C ARG A 95 6.14 -4.12 -19.88
N LYS A 96 7.02 -4.14 -18.88
CA LYS A 96 8.44 -4.53 -19.04
C LYS A 96 8.75 -5.97 -18.61
N HIS A 97 8.01 -6.48 -17.62
CA HIS A 97 8.18 -7.83 -17.06
C HIS A 97 6.82 -8.53 -16.94
N PRO A 98 6.13 -8.79 -18.05
CA PRO A 98 4.78 -9.37 -18.03
C PRO A 98 4.73 -10.73 -17.32
N ASP A 99 5.79 -11.53 -17.38
CA ASP A 99 5.85 -12.84 -16.71
C ASP A 99 5.89 -12.72 -15.18
N LEU A 100 6.63 -11.73 -14.65
CA LEU A 100 6.66 -11.44 -13.22
C LEU A 100 5.33 -10.84 -12.76
N TYR A 101 4.72 -10.00 -13.60
CA TYR A 101 3.39 -9.46 -13.33
C TYR A 101 2.33 -10.55 -13.28
N LYS A 102 2.38 -11.51 -14.21
CA LYS A 102 1.49 -12.66 -14.23
C LYS A 102 1.62 -13.51 -12.96
N GLN A 103 2.85 -13.84 -12.54
CA GLN A 103 3.09 -14.58 -11.29
C GLN A 103 2.55 -13.83 -10.07
N PHE A 104 2.68 -12.50 -10.06
CA PHE A 104 2.10 -11.68 -9.01
C PHE A 104 0.58 -11.79 -8.97
N LEU A 105 -0.10 -11.71 -10.11
CA LEU A 105 -1.55 -11.86 -10.19
C LEU A 105 -2.00 -13.27 -9.79
N GLU A 106 -1.31 -14.32 -10.23
CA GLU A 106 -1.64 -15.69 -9.84
C GLU A 106 -1.56 -15.90 -8.33
N LYS A 107 -0.63 -15.21 -7.66
CA LYS A 107 -0.47 -15.30 -6.20
C LYS A 107 -1.48 -14.46 -5.42
N TYR A 108 -1.75 -13.24 -5.88
CA TYR A 108 -2.45 -12.23 -5.08
C TYR A 108 -3.83 -11.85 -5.61
N ASP A 109 -4.13 -12.12 -6.88
CA ASP A 109 -5.43 -11.90 -7.52
C ASP A 109 -5.84 -13.12 -8.39
N PRO A 110 -5.88 -14.34 -7.83
CA PRO A 110 -6.22 -15.54 -8.61
C PRO A 110 -7.63 -15.51 -9.20
N THR A 111 -8.52 -14.68 -8.62
CA THR A 111 -9.90 -14.50 -9.08
C THR A 111 -10.06 -13.38 -10.11
N GLY A 112 -9.06 -12.50 -10.28
CA GLY A 112 -9.15 -11.32 -11.17
C GLY A 112 -10.07 -10.21 -10.65
N GLU A 113 -10.57 -10.33 -9.42
CA GLU A 113 -11.47 -9.36 -8.81
C GLU A 113 -10.77 -8.03 -8.50
N LEU A 114 -9.46 -8.05 -8.23
CA LEU A 114 -8.72 -6.84 -7.93
C LEU A 114 -8.56 -5.97 -9.18
N LEU A 115 -8.09 -6.57 -10.28
CA LEU A 115 -7.89 -5.83 -11.54
C LEU A 115 -9.19 -5.26 -12.09
N SER A 116 -10.31 -5.96 -11.91
CA SER A 116 -11.63 -5.45 -12.31
C SER A 116 -12.06 -4.26 -11.46
N LYS A 117 -11.82 -4.26 -10.14
CA LYS A 117 -12.13 -3.13 -9.26
C LYS A 117 -11.26 -1.90 -9.53
N ILE A 118 -9.96 -2.09 -9.78
CA ILE A 118 -9.03 -0.99 -10.08
C ILE A 118 -9.35 -0.36 -11.45
N LYS A 119 -9.59 -1.17 -12.50
CA LYS A 119 -9.97 -0.66 -13.83
C LYS A 119 -11.28 0.13 -13.84
N THR A 120 -12.18 -0.15 -12.90
CA THR A 120 -13.50 0.51 -12.82
C THR A 120 -13.42 1.87 -12.12
N THR A 121 -12.30 2.17 -11.44
CA THR A 121 -12.11 3.42 -10.69
C THR A 121 -11.18 4.41 -11.42
N ALA A 122 -10.85 4.14 -12.68
CA ALA A 122 -10.02 4.99 -13.56
C ALA A 122 -10.86 5.71 -14.61
#